data_AF-A0A0Q5W2S7-F1
#
_entry.id   AF-A0A0Q5W2S7-F1
#
_cell.length_a   1.000
_cell.length_b   1.000
_cell.length_c   1.000
_cell.angle_alpha   90.00
_cell.angle_beta   90.00
_cell.angle_gamma   90.00
#
_symmetry.space_group_name_H-M   'P 1'
#
loop_
_entity.id
_entity.type
_entity.pdbx_description
1 polymer ?
#
loop_
_entity_poly.entity_id
_entity_poly.type
_entity_poly.pdbx_seq_one_letter_code
_entity_poly.pdbx_strand_id
1 'polypeptide(L)'
;MLAAVVMSGCAPTKPQFDVAVETMKGSKKARDKVTTDCIAKFNKKGVEGAALVLDVPERDAKRVACQRIVAAMTDGRLSYEDLQAMMRGKPTPKIVRVMQGR
;
A
#
# COMPACT_ATOMS: atom_id res chain seq x y z
N MET A 1 -8.92 24.38 -2.43
CA MET A 1 -9.26 23.11 -3.09
C MET A 1 -8.21 22.08 -2.69
N LEU A 2 -8.51 21.19 -1.72
CA LEU A 2 -7.63 20.11 -1.26
C LEU A 2 -8.29 18.75 -1.56
N ALA A 3 -8.82 18.62 -2.77
CA ALA A 3 -9.49 17.42 -3.24
C ALA A 3 -9.14 17.20 -4.71
N ALA A 4 -8.94 15.93 -5.06
CA ALA A 4 -8.63 15.40 -6.38
C ALA A 4 -7.15 15.37 -6.78
N VAL A 5 -6.35 14.54 -6.10
CA VAL A 5 -5.26 13.82 -6.80
C VAL A 5 -5.24 12.36 -6.41
N VAL A 6 -6.26 11.61 -6.83
CA VAL A 6 -6.12 10.16 -7.00
C VAL A 6 -6.85 9.75 -8.28
N MET A 7 -6.53 10.41 -9.40
CA MET A 7 -6.97 9.93 -10.71
C MET A 7 -5.99 8.85 -11.18
N SER A 8 -6.55 7.66 -11.34
CA SER A 8 -6.10 6.54 -12.16
C SER A 8 -5.02 6.87 -13.20
N GLY A 9 -3.86 6.20 -13.09
CA GLY A 9 -2.92 6.03 -14.21
C GLY A 9 -1.47 6.39 -13.91
N CYS A 10 -1.20 7.34 -13.01
CA CYS A 10 0.16 7.78 -12.70
C CYS A 10 0.54 7.45 -11.25
N ALA A 11 1.78 7.02 -11.05
CA ALA A 11 2.39 6.98 -9.73
C ALA A 11 2.30 8.37 -9.09
N PRO A 12 1.94 8.50 -7.80
CA PRO A 12 1.94 9.80 -7.13
C PRO A 12 3.34 10.42 -7.20
N THR A 13 3.42 11.75 -7.22
CA THR A 13 4.70 12.44 -7.02
C THR A 13 5.12 12.35 -5.55
N LYS A 14 6.39 12.64 -5.23
CA LYS A 14 6.87 12.64 -3.84
C LYS A 14 6.05 13.58 -2.93
N PRO A 15 5.75 14.84 -3.32
CA PRO A 15 4.90 15.71 -2.51
C PRO A 15 3.49 15.15 -2.29
N GLN A 16 2.88 14.52 -3.31
CA GLN A 16 1.56 13.91 -3.18
C GLN A 16 1.59 12.71 -2.22
N PHE A 17 2.65 11.92 -2.27
CA PHE A 17 2.88 10.83 -1.31
C PHE A 17 3.01 11.36 0.11
N ASP A 18 3.86 12.37 0.34
CA ASP A 18 4.10 12.93 1.67
C ASP A 18 2.79 13.50 2.27
N VAL A 19 1.99 14.21 1.48
CA VAL A 19 0.65 14.69 1.88
C VAL A 19 -0.30 13.54 2.19
N ALA A 20 -0.32 12.49 1.37
CA ALA A 20 -1.17 11.32 1.59
C ALA A 20 -0.80 10.59 2.89
N VAL A 21 0.49 10.41 3.16
CA VAL A 21 0.99 9.81 4.41
C VAL A 21 0.57 10.65 5.61
N GLU A 22 0.77 11.96 5.56
CA GLU A 22 0.39 12.85 6.67
C GLU A 22 -1.12 12.85 6.92
N THR A 23 -1.91 12.84 5.84
CA THR A 23 -3.37 12.69 5.91
C THR A 23 -3.76 11.36 6.58
N MET A 24 -3.09 10.26 6.22
CA MET A 24 -3.35 8.94 6.79
C MET A 24 -2.95 8.82 8.26
N LYS A 25 -1.90 9.53 8.72
CA LYS A 25 -1.54 9.57 10.14
C LYS A 25 -2.67 10.18 10.98
N GLY A 26 -3.20 11.31 10.54
CA GLY A 26 -4.25 12.05 11.26
C GLY A 26 -5.68 11.50 11.10
N SER A 27 -5.96 10.66 10.09
CA SER A 27 -7.32 10.25 9.76
C SER A 27 -7.50 8.75 9.56
N LYS A 28 -8.24 8.10 10.47
CA LYS A 28 -8.67 6.70 10.30
C LYS A 28 -9.48 6.52 9.01
N LYS A 29 -10.39 7.45 8.70
CA LYS A 29 -11.21 7.39 7.49
C LYS A 29 -10.35 7.43 6.21
N ALA A 30 -9.26 8.21 6.22
CA ALA A 30 -8.30 8.22 5.11
C ALA A 30 -7.57 6.87 4.99
N ARG A 31 -7.12 6.27 6.10
CA ARG A 31 -6.52 4.91 6.09
C ARG A 31 -7.48 3.87 5.54
N ASP A 32 -8.74 3.89 5.98
CA ASP A 32 -9.76 2.94 5.52
C ASP A 32 -10.02 3.09 4.01
N LYS A 33 -10.10 4.34 3.51
CA LYS A 33 -10.25 4.63 2.08
C LYS A 33 -9.06 4.13 1.26
N VAL A 34 -7.83 4.44 1.66
CA VAL A 34 -6.62 3.99 0.95
C VAL A 34 -6.48 2.47 0.99
N THR A 35 -6.84 1.83 2.10
CA THR A 35 -6.87 0.37 2.22
C THR A 35 -7.86 -0.23 1.23
N THR A 36 -9.06 0.36 1.12
CA THR A 36 -10.09 -0.07 0.16
C THR A 36 -9.61 0.07 -1.28
N ASP A 37 -9.01 1.22 -1.62
CA ASP A 37 -8.45 1.47 -2.95
C ASP A 37 -7.31 0.51 -3.30
N CYS A 38 -6.50 0.14 -2.32
CA CYS A 38 -5.45 -0.87 -2.48
C CYS A 38 -6.05 -2.25 -2.78
N ILE A 39 -7.07 -2.69 -2.04
CA ILE A 39 -7.72 -3.99 -2.23
C ILE A 39 -8.31 -4.11 -3.65
N ALA A 40 -8.89 -3.02 -4.17
CA ALA A 40 -9.49 -2.99 -5.50
C ALA A 40 -8.49 -3.21 -6.65
N LYS A 41 -7.18 -3.02 -6.42
CA LYS A 41 -6.13 -3.16 -7.44
C LYS A 41 -5.63 -4.60 -7.63
N PHE A 42 -6.03 -5.53 -6.77
CA PHE A 42 -5.57 -6.92 -6.85
C PHE A 42 -6.26 -7.70 -7.97
N ASN A 43 -5.46 -8.20 -8.91
CA ASN A 43 -5.85 -9.29 -9.81
C ASN A 43 -5.56 -10.66 -9.16
N LYS A 44 -6.00 -11.75 -9.81
CA LYS A 44 -5.84 -13.12 -9.30
C LYS A 44 -4.38 -13.47 -8.94
N LYS A 45 -3.44 -13.23 -9.87
CA LYS A 45 -2.00 -13.47 -9.66
C LYS A 45 -1.44 -12.69 -8.47
N GLY A 46 -1.88 -11.44 -8.28
CA GLY A 46 -1.50 -10.63 -7.13
C GLY A 46 -2.00 -11.20 -5.81
N VAL A 47 -3.19 -11.81 -5.79
CA VAL A 47 -3.75 -12.48 -4.60
C VAL A 47 -2.90 -13.69 -4.24
N GLU A 48 -2.65 -14.58 -5.20
CA GLU A 48 -1.83 -15.78 -5.02
C GLU A 48 -0.43 -15.42 -4.49
N GLY A 49 0.23 -14.44 -5.13
CA GLY A 49 1.55 -13.98 -4.70
C GLY A 49 1.55 -13.35 -3.31
N ALA A 50 0.54 -12.55 -2.97
CA ALA A 50 0.43 -11.98 -1.63
C ALA A 50 0.15 -13.05 -0.57
N ALA A 51 -0.71 -14.03 -0.84
CA ALA A 51 -1.02 -15.13 0.07
C ALA A 51 0.26 -15.90 0.45
N LEU A 52 1.12 -16.19 -0.53
CA LEU A 52 2.41 -16.84 -0.32
C LEU A 52 3.37 -16.02 0.55
N VAL A 53 3.50 -14.72 0.30
CA VAL A 53 4.43 -13.86 1.05
C VAL A 53 3.94 -13.56 2.47
N LEU A 54 2.62 -13.40 2.63
CA LEU A 54 1.97 -13.09 3.90
C LEU A 54 1.81 -14.32 4.82
N ASP A 55 1.88 -15.53 4.25
CA ASP A 55 1.54 -16.79 4.89
C ASP A 55 0.09 -16.81 5.43
N VAL A 56 -0.87 -16.51 4.54
CA VAL A 56 -2.32 -16.48 4.87
C VAL A 56 -3.17 -17.07 3.75
N PRO A 57 -4.41 -17.50 4.02
CA PRO A 57 -5.35 -17.91 2.98
C PRO A 57 -5.61 -16.79 1.95
N GLU A 58 -5.82 -17.14 0.67
CA GLU A 58 -6.06 -16.17 -0.41
C GLU A 58 -7.20 -15.19 -0.13
N ARG A 59 -8.27 -15.65 0.53
CA ARG A 59 -9.41 -14.81 0.92
C ARG A 59 -9.03 -13.63 1.82
N ASP A 60 -7.95 -13.78 2.60
CA ASP A 60 -7.46 -12.78 3.54
C ASP A 60 -6.29 -11.95 2.97
N ALA A 61 -5.62 -12.46 1.93
CA ALA A 61 -4.39 -11.89 1.39
C ALA A 61 -4.51 -10.40 1.00
N LYS A 62 -5.58 -10.01 0.28
CA LYS A 62 -5.78 -8.61 -0.14
C LYS A 62 -5.86 -7.67 1.06
N ARG A 63 -6.68 -8.04 2.04
CA ARG A 63 -6.93 -7.24 3.25
C ARG A 63 -5.66 -7.12 4.07
N VAL A 64 -4.99 -8.23 4.36
CA VAL A 64 -3.77 -8.26 5.18
C VAL A 64 -2.62 -7.52 4.49
N ALA A 65 -2.43 -7.70 3.17
CA ALA A 65 -1.43 -6.96 2.40
C ALA A 65 -1.64 -5.44 2.53
N CYS A 66 -2.83 -4.96 2.19
CA CYS A 66 -3.11 -3.53 2.17
C CYS A 66 -3.05 -2.92 3.58
N GLN A 67 -3.49 -3.63 4.62
CA GLN A 67 -3.34 -3.18 6.00
C GLN A 67 -1.87 -3.03 6.39
N ARG A 68 -1.01 -4.03 6.09
CA ARG A 68 0.42 -3.99 6.41
C ARG A 68 1.14 -2.87 5.67
N ILE A 69 0.83 -2.67 4.38
CA ILE A 69 1.43 -1.61 3.56
C ILE A 69 1.00 -0.22 4.06
N VAL A 70 -0.29 -0.01 4.33
CA VAL A 70 -0.80 1.28 4.84
C VAL A 70 -0.20 1.62 6.20
N ALA A 71 -0.15 0.65 7.13
CA ALA A 71 0.49 0.83 8.42
C ALA A 71 1.98 1.17 8.26
N ALA A 72 2.70 0.45 7.40
CA ALA A 72 4.12 0.70 7.19
C ALA A 72 4.40 2.06 6.54
N MET A 73 3.50 2.58 5.70
CA MET A 73 3.60 3.96 5.20
C MET A 73 3.42 4.99 6.32
N THR A 74 2.40 4.81 7.18
CA THR A 74 2.15 5.77 8.27
C THR A 74 3.22 5.75 9.35
N ASP A 75 3.82 4.59 9.59
CA ASP A 75 4.85 4.39 10.62
C ASP A 75 6.27 4.69 10.10
N GLY A 76 6.40 5.17 8.86
CA GLY A 76 7.68 5.51 8.23
C GLY A 76 8.53 4.30 7.83
N ARG A 77 7.99 3.08 7.94
CA ARG A 77 8.65 1.84 7.54
C ARG A 77 8.68 1.64 6.02
N LEU A 78 7.87 2.33 5.23
CA LEU A 78 7.97 2.38 3.77
C LEU A 78 8.13 3.81 3.29
N SER A 79 9.10 4.04 2.40
CA SER A 79 9.31 5.35 1.79
C SER A 79 8.60 5.46 0.44
N TYR A 80 8.68 6.66 -0.13
CA TYR A 80 8.22 6.91 -1.50
C TYR A 80 8.94 6.02 -2.52
N GLU A 81 10.24 5.80 -2.34
CA GLU A 81 11.08 4.99 -3.23
C GLU A 81 10.65 3.51 -3.19
N ASP A 82 10.32 3.01 -1.99
CA ASP A 82 9.74 1.67 -1.84
C ASP A 82 8.42 1.55 -2.62
N LEU A 83 7.51 2.51 -2.45
CA LEU A 83 6.23 2.53 -3.16
C LEU A 83 6.42 2.58 -4.68
N GLN A 84 7.33 3.43 -5.18
CA GLN A 84 7.65 3.48 -6.60
C GLN A 84 8.21 2.15 -7.11
N ALA A 85 9.11 1.51 -6.36
CA ALA A 85 9.67 0.22 -6.72
C ALA A 85 8.57 -0.84 -6.83
N MET A 86 7.62 -0.86 -5.88
CA MET A 86 6.44 -1.72 -5.93
C MET A 86 5.57 -1.50 -7.17
N MET A 87 5.25 -0.23 -7.49
CA MET A 87 4.43 0.11 -8.66
C MET A 87 5.09 -0.26 -9.99
N ARG A 88 6.43 -0.31 -10.03
CA ARG A 88 7.23 -0.79 -11.17
C ARG A 88 7.40 -2.32 -11.20
N GLY A 89 6.74 -3.06 -10.30
CA GLY A 89 6.86 -4.51 -10.19
C GLY A 89 8.20 -4.99 -9.64
N LYS A 90 8.95 -4.13 -8.95
CA LYS A 90 10.26 -4.41 -8.36
C LYS A 90 10.21 -4.20 -6.84
N PRO A 91 9.48 -5.02 -6.07
CA PRO A 91 9.37 -4.83 -4.63
C PRO A 91 10.76 -4.93 -3.96
N THR A 92 11.05 -4.01 -3.04
CA THR A 92 12.29 -4.03 -2.26
C THR A 92 12.21 -5.12 -1.17
N PRO A 93 13.36 -5.60 -0.63
CA PRO A 93 13.36 -6.49 0.53
C PRO A 93 12.64 -5.90 1.76
N LYS A 94 12.53 -4.58 1.84
CA LYS A 94 11.79 -3.88 2.90
C LYS A 94 10.28 -4.16 2.80
N ILE A 95 9.73 -4.13 1.58
CA ILE A 95 8.32 -4.45 1.32
C ILE A 95 8.02 -5.89 1.68
N VAL A 96 8.90 -6.83 1.30
CA VAL A 96 8.72 -8.25 1.63
C VAL A 96 8.68 -8.45 3.15
N ARG A 97 9.58 -7.80 3.89
CA ARG A 97 9.60 -7.84 5.36
C ARG A 97 8.31 -7.29 5.98
N VAL A 98 7.85 -6.12 5.50
CA VAL A 98 6.56 -5.55 5.91
C VAL A 98 5.41 -6.52 5.65
N MET A 99 5.38 -7.15 4.47
CA MET A 99 4.38 -8.16 4.13
C MET A 99 4.51 -9.42 4.99
N GLN A 100 5.68 -9.76 5.50
CA GLN A 100 5.88 -10.85 6.47
C GLN A 100 5.59 -10.43 7.92
N GLY A 101 5.30 -9.15 8.18
CA GLY A 101 5.04 -8.64 9.53
C GLY A 101 6.30 -8.37 10.37
N ARG A 102 7.48 -8.24 9.76
CA ARG A 102 8.76 -7.96 10.44
C ARG A 102 9.53 -6.78 9.83
#